data_AF-A0A0Q0RPQ3-F1
#
_entry.id   AF-A0A0Q0RPQ3-F1
#
_cell.length_a   1.000
_cell.length_b   1.000
_cell.length_c   1.000
_cell.angle_alpha   90.00
_cell.angle_beta   90.00
_cell.angle_gamma   90.00
#
_symmetry.space_group_name_H-M   'P 1'
#
loop_
_entity.id
_entity.type
_entity.pdbx_description
1 polymer ?
#
loop_
_entity_poly.entity_id
_entity_poly.type
_entity_poly.pdbx_seq_one_letter_code
_entity_poly.pdbx_strand_id
1 'polypeptide(L)'
;MMSNNSQKYSSQNEFIIRNKKFVINSLLVLTFLISLLFIDFYLLPKTKTKDILISYSTNRARKSRYGKDKETVSYNYYTKKEHSFSTKNFLIEENEVEIEYSFLLKSVSEVKSKDEDYSKYLVNGLNPNGIHIYSCTVLLLSIAVSLKILLLKKGCSENTFYNIVCFNGFILFVCLYMAYLF
;
A
#
# COMPACT_ATOMS: atom_id res chain seq x y z
N MET A 1 42.74 -27.96 2.77
CA MET A 1 41.35 -27.46 2.79
C MET A 1 41.25 -26.16 2.00
N MET A 2 41.04 -26.22 0.67
CA MET A 2 40.96 -24.98 -0.16
C MET A 2 40.05 -25.13 -1.39
N SER A 3 39.16 -26.13 -1.40
CA SER A 3 38.31 -26.50 -2.57
C SER A 3 36.84 -26.13 -2.44
N ASN A 4 36.33 -25.82 -1.22
CA ASN A 4 34.89 -25.62 -1.02
C ASN A 4 34.40 -24.22 -1.42
N ASN A 5 35.27 -23.20 -1.38
CA ASN A 5 34.84 -21.82 -1.64
C ASN A 5 34.57 -21.56 -3.12
N SER A 6 35.38 -22.10 -4.05
CA SER A 6 35.19 -21.89 -5.49
C SER A 6 33.90 -22.54 -6.01
N GLN A 7 33.57 -23.75 -5.53
CA GLN A 7 32.32 -24.43 -5.90
C GLN A 7 31.07 -23.72 -5.35
N LYS A 8 31.15 -23.10 -4.17
CA LYS A 8 30.05 -22.33 -3.59
C LYS A 8 29.76 -21.05 -4.39
N TYR A 9 30.81 -20.31 -4.77
CA TYR A 9 30.67 -19.12 -5.65
C TYR A 9 30.14 -19.46 -7.05
N SER A 10 30.52 -20.63 -7.61
CA SER A 10 30.01 -21.10 -8.91
C SER A 10 28.51 -21.40 -8.87
N SER A 11 28.08 -22.20 -7.89
CA SER A 11 26.68 -22.62 -7.73
C SER A 11 25.74 -21.45 -7.37
N GLN A 12 26.21 -20.46 -6.62
CA GLN A 12 25.43 -19.27 -6.26
C GLN A 12 25.23 -18.31 -7.45
N ASN A 13 26.25 -18.12 -8.30
CA ASN A 13 26.10 -17.33 -9.52
C ASN A 13 25.13 -17.98 -10.51
N GLU A 14 25.11 -19.31 -10.61
CA GLU A 14 24.11 -20.04 -11.40
C GLU A 14 22.69 -19.82 -10.89
N PHE A 15 22.49 -19.82 -9.56
CA PHE A 15 21.18 -19.52 -8.97
C PHE A 15 20.68 -18.12 -9.36
N ILE A 16 21.55 -17.09 -9.29
CA ILE A 16 21.17 -15.72 -9.66
C ILE A 16 20.81 -15.65 -11.14
N ILE A 17 21.63 -16.23 -12.02
CA ILE A 17 21.38 -16.23 -13.47
C ILE A 17 20.04 -16.90 -13.78
N ARG A 18 19.75 -18.04 -13.14
CA ARG A 18 18.51 -18.79 -13.34
C ARG A 18 17.28 -18.04 -12.86
N ASN A 19 17.34 -17.39 -11.69
CA ASN A 19 16.19 -16.75 -11.06
C ASN A 19 16.00 -15.27 -11.44
N LYS A 20 17.00 -14.65 -12.08
CA LYS A 20 16.95 -13.25 -12.51
C LYS A 20 15.70 -12.93 -13.34
N LYS A 21 15.37 -13.78 -14.31
CA LYS A 21 14.18 -13.60 -15.17
C LYS A 21 12.88 -13.66 -14.35
N PHE A 22 12.80 -14.57 -13.38
CA PHE A 22 11.65 -14.68 -12.50
C PHE A 22 11.47 -13.42 -11.66
N VAL A 23 12.54 -12.92 -11.02
CA VAL A 23 12.47 -11.68 -10.21
C VAL A 23 12.06 -10.49 -11.06
N ILE A 24 12.61 -10.32 -12.27
CA ILE A 24 12.22 -9.24 -13.19
C ILE A 24 10.72 -9.33 -13.51
N ASN A 25 10.22 -10.52 -13.87
CA ASN A 25 8.80 -10.70 -14.19
C ASN A 25 7.91 -10.39 -12.98
N SER A 26 8.27 -10.86 -11.79
CA SER A 26 7.51 -10.58 -10.56
C SER A 26 7.45 -9.08 -10.26
N LEU A 27 8.56 -8.36 -10.44
CA LEU A 27 8.60 -6.91 -10.27
C LEU A 27 7.71 -6.19 -11.30
N LEU A 28 7.73 -6.62 -12.57
CA LEU A 28 6.87 -6.05 -13.61
C LEU A 28 5.38 -6.29 -13.35
N VAL A 29 5.02 -7.51 -12.93
CA VAL A 29 3.64 -7.84 -12.54
C VAL A 29 3.20 -6.97 -11.37
N LEU A 30 4.06 -6.80 -10.36
CA LEU A 30 3.77 -5.95 -9.21
C LEU A 30 3.58 -4.48 -9.60
N THR A 31 4.43 -3.94 -10.48
CA THR A 31 4.24 -2.59 -11.04
C THR A 31 2.92 -2.47 -11.76
N PHE A 32 2.56 -3.44 -12.61
CA PHE A 32 1.29 -3.44 -13.34
C PHE A 32 0.08 -3.42 -12.40
N LEU A 33 0.09 -4.24 -11.34
CA LEU A 33 -0.98 -4.27 -10.33
C LEU A 33 -1.11 -2.93 -9.62
N ILE A 34 0.00 -2.32 -9.20
CA ILE A 34 -0.03 -1.00 -8.55
C ILE A 34 -0.55 0.05 -9.53
N SER A 35 -0.13 0.03 -10.80
CA SER A 35 -0.64 0.94 -11.82
C SER A 35 -2.16 0.83 -12.01
N LEU A 36 -2.74 -0.37 -11.93
CA LEU A 36 -4.20 -0.53 -11.96
C LEU A 36 -4.89 0.17 -10.79
N LEU A 37 -4.30 0.14 -9.58
CA LEU A 37 -4.83 0.87 -8.42
C LEU A 37 -4.88 2.38 -8.71
N PHE A 38 -3.79 2.93 -9.24
CA PHE A 38 -3.71 4.36 -9.57
C PHE A 38 -4.66 4.75 -10.71
N ILE A 39 -4.76 3.92 -11.75
CA ILE A 39 -5.68 4.16 -12.87
C ILE A 39 -7.12 4.17 -12.37
N ASP A 40 -7.49 3.20 -11.53
CA ASP A 40 -8.84 3.14 -10.97
C ASP A 40 -9.18 4.36 -10.10
N PHE A 41 -8.26 4.78 -9.25
CA PHE A 41 -8.51 5.85 -8.30
C PHE A 41 -8.49 7.26 -8.93
N TYR A 42 -7.60 7.50 -9.89
CA TYR A 42 -7.35 8.84 -10.45
C TYR A 42 -7.85 9.07 -11.88
N LEU A 43 -7.93 8.02 -12.71
CA LEU A 43 -8.24 8.15 -14.14
C LEU A 43 -9.66 7.70 -14.47
N LEU A 44 -10.14 6.63 -13.85
CA LEU A 44 -11.47 6.08 -14.14
C LEU A 44 -12.59 6.96 -13.54
N PRO A 45 -13.79 6.93 -14.14
CA PRO A 45 -14.93 7.69 -13.65
C PRO A 45 -15.31 7.22 -12.24
N LYS A 46 -15.73 8.17 -11.41
CA LYS A 46 -16.16 7.89 -10.04
C LYS A 46 -17.68 7.93 -9.94
N THR A 47 -18.21 7.16 -9.00
CA THR A 47 -19.66 7.10 -8.74
C THR A 47 -19.97 7.73 -7.40
N LYS A 48 -21.08 8.46 -7.32
CA LYS A 48 -21.59 9.07 -6.09
C LYS A 48 -22.84 8.36 -5.61
N THR A 49 -22.97 8.19 -4.30
CA THR A 49 -24.17 7.63 -3.70
C THR A 49 -24.40 8.20 -2.31
N LYS A 50 -25.68 8.39 -1.95
CA LYS A 50 -26.06 8.67 -0.56
C LYS A 50 -26.12 7.36 0.23
N ASP A 51 -25.58 7.37 1.43
CA ASP A 51 -25.51 6.20 2.30
C ASP A 51 -25.67 6.59 3.78
N ILE A 52 -25.83 5.58 4.62
CA ILE A 52 -26.03 5.72 6.06
C ILE A 52 -24.90 4.99 6.77
N LEU A 53 -24.21 5.68 7.69
CA LEU A 53 -23.25 5.08 8.60
C LEU A 53 -23.99 4.18 9.60
N ILE A 54 -23.61 2.91 9.65
CA ILE A 54 -24.21 1.93 10.58
C ILE A 54 -23.35 1.79 11.82
N SER A 55 -22.03 1.78 11.64
CA SER A 55 -21.08 1.58 12.72
C SER A 55 -19.73 2.16 12.37
N TYR A 56 -18.93 2.35 13.41
CA TYR A 56 -17.51 2.63 13.27
C TYR A 56 -16.71 1.85 14.30
N SER A 57 -15.45 1.58 13.98
CA SER A 57 -14.46 1.04 14.89
C SER A 57 -13.35 2.07 15.10
N THR A 58 -12.70 2.05 16.27
CA THR A 58 -11.61 2.98 16.59
C THR A 58 -10.28 2.23 16.69
N ASN A 59 -9.31 2.61 15.87
CA ASN A 59 -7.93 2.22 16.06
C ASN A 59 -7.28 3.18 17.05
N ARG A 60 -6.76 2.67 18.17
CA ARG A 60 -6.10 3.48 19.21
C ARG A 60 -4.64 3.11 19.34
N ALA A 61 -3.78 4.12 19.45
CA ALA A 61 -2.38 3.91 19.76
C ALA A 61 -2.24 3.24 21.14
N ARG A 62 -1.25 2.36 21.28
CA ARG A 62 -0.93 1.73 22.55
C ARG A 62 -0.52 2.80 23.55
N LYS A 63 -0.93 2.65 24.82
CA LYS A 63 -0.58 3.58 25.90
C LYS A 63 0.94 3.80 25.91
N SER A 64 1.37 5.05 25.81
CA SER A 64 2.79 5.40 25.94
C SER A 64 3.28 4.95 27.32
N ARG A 65 4.55 4.51 27.42
CA ARG A 65 5.20 4.16 28.71
C ARG A 65 5.13 5.31 29.74
N TYR A 66 4.85 6.53 29.29
CA TYR A 66 4.74 7.74 30.12
C TYR A 66 3.30 8.10 30.52
N GLY A 67 2.35 7.16 30.45
CA GLY A 67 1.04 7.33 31.08
C GLY A 67 0.01 8.18 30.32
N LYS A 68 0.37 8.77 29.16
CA LYS A 68 -0.60 9.49 28.31
C LYS A 68 -1.74 8.57 27.85
N ASP A 69 -2.94 9.12 27.80
CA ASP A 69 -4.14 8.43 27.34
C ASP A 69 -4.00 7.88 25.91
N LYS A 70 -4.81 6.87 25.59
CA LYS A 70 -4.82 6.22 24.28
C LYS A 70 -5.29 7.23 23.22
N GLU A 71 -4.37 7.70 22.40
CA GLU A 71 -4.70 8.57 21.26
C GLU A 71 -5.42 7.73 20.19
N THR A 72 -6.61 8.17 19.76
CA THR A 72 -7.29 7.58 18.61
C THR A 72 -6.50 7.95 17.35
N VAL A 73 -6.18 6.94 16.54
CA VAL A 73 -5.37 7.06 15.31
C VAL A 73 -6.27 7.09 14.07
N SER A 74 -7.34 6.29 14.07
CA SER A 74 -8.35 6.34 13.01
C SER A 74 -9.71 5.87 13.50
N TYR A 75 -10.74 6.33 12.77
CA TYR A 75 -12.09 5.79 12.80
C TYR A 75 -12.34 5.07 11.49
N ASN A 76 -12.68 3.78 11.54
CA ASN A 76 -13.02 3.00 10.34
C ASN A 76 -14.54 2.80 10.33
N TYR A 77 -15.19 3.32 9.30
CA TYR A 77 -16.64 3.38 9.15
C TYR A 77 -17.14 2.27 8.25
N TYR A 78 -18.36 1.81 8.55
CA TYR A 78 -19.10 0.86 7.75
C TYR A 78 -20.50 1.41 7.46
N THR A 79 -20.90 1.31 6.21
CA THR A 79 -22.13 1.91 5.71
C THR A 79 -23.16 0.85 5.32
N LYS A 80 -24.40 1.28 5.10
CA LYS A 80 -25.50 0.38 4.73
C LYS A 80 -25.34 -0.23 3.34
N LYS A 81 -24.71 0.45 2.39
CA LYS A 81 -24.43 -0.10 1.05
C LYS A 81 -23.06 -0.77 0.97
N GLU A 82 -22.53 -1.23 2.11
CA GLU A 82 -21.29 -2.02 2.18
C GLU A 82 -20.02 -1.28 1.74
N HIS A 83 -20.04 0.06 1.75
CA HIS A 83 -18.81 0.84 1.66
C HIS A 83 -18.12 0.90 3.02
N SER A 84 -16.78 0.85 2.98
CA SER A 84 -15.92 1.05 4.14
C SER A 84 -14.86 2.10 3.85
N PHE A 85 -14.59 2.96 4.82
CA PHE A 85 -13.56 3.99 4.71
C PHE A 85 -13.04 4.38 6.09
N SER A 86 -11.90 5.06 6.12
CA SER A 86 -11.20 5.37 7.36
C SER A 86 -10.87 6.86 7.41
N THR A 87 -11.12 7.53 8.54
CA THR A 87 -10.72 8.93 8.77
C THR A 87 -9.63 9.03 9.84
N LYS A 88 -8.76 10.04 9.70
CA LYS A 88 -7.71 10.35 10.68
C LYS A 88 -8.24 11.26 11.78
N ASN A 89 -8.26 10.74 13.01
CA ASN A 89 -8.53 11.50 14.24
C ASN A 89 -9.81 12.37 14.21
N PHE A 90 -10.76 12.09 13.32
CA PHE A 90 -11.96 12.89 13.14
C PHE A 90 -13.20 12.00 13.14
N LEU A 91 -14.10 12.24 14.09
CA LEU A 91 -15.37 11.53 14.19
C LEU A 91 -16.40 12.22 13.30
N ILE A 92 -17.05 11.45 12.42
CA ILE A 92 -18.22 11.92 11.69
C ILE A 92 -19.42 11.70 12.62
N GLU A 93 -20.12 12.78 12.96
CA GLU A 93 -21.27 12.73 13.88
C GLU A 93 -22.58 12.47 13.13
N GLU A 94 -22.61 12.77 11.83
CA GLU A 94 -23.74 12.68 10.95
C GLU A 94 -23.89 11.26 10.40
N ASN A 95 -25.10 10.70 10.54
CA ASN A 95 -25.39 9.37 10.05
C ASN A 95 -25.53 9.31 8.53
N GLU A 96 -26.06 10.37 7.91
CA GLU A 96 -26.26 10.42 6.46
C GLU A 96 -25.07 11.08 5.77
N VAL A 97 -24.46 10.35 4.84
CA VAL A 97 -23.30 10.82 4.08
C VAL A 97 -23.48 10.55 2.59
N GLU A 98 -22.94 11.43 1.75
CA GLU A 98 -22.69 11.19 0.35
C GLU A 98 -21.26 10.70 0.17
N ILE A 99 -21.12 9.55 -0.48
CA ILE A 99 -19.85 8.86 -0.72
C ILE A 99 -19.56 8.88 -2.21
N GLU A 100 -18.37 9.31 -2.57
CA GLU A 100 -17.78 9.10 -3.91
C GLU A 100 -16.77 7.96 -3.85
N TYR A 101 -16.86 7.02 -4.80
CA TYR A 101 -15.96 5.86 -4.86
C TYR A 101 -15.50 5.53 -6.28
N SER A 102 -14.34 4.87 -6.37
CA SER A 102 -13.71 4.44 -7.64
C SER A 102 -14.48 3.32 -8.35
N PHE A 103 -14.29 3.18 -9.65
CA PHE A 103 -15.11 2.28 -10.46
C PHE A 103 -14.85 0.79 -10.19
N LEU A 104 -13.60 0.34 -10.28
CA LEU A 104 -13.21 -1.06 -10.18
C LEU A 104 -13.11 -1.52 -8.73
N LEU A 105 -12.36 -0.79 -7.91
CA LEU A 105 -12.02 -1.21 -6.55
C LEU A 105 -12.98 -0.64 -5.51
N LYS A 106 -13.92 0.22 -5.91
CA LYS A 106 -14.88 0.88 -5.02
C LYS A 106 -14.21 1.58 -3.84
N SER A 107 -13.01 2.08 -4.04
CA SER A 107 -12.27 2.81 -3.02
C SER A 107 -12.91 4.17 -2.80
N VAL A 108 -13.34 4.46 -1.58
CA VAL A 108 -13.94 5.74 -1.22
C VAL A 108 -12.92 6.86 -1.36
N SER A 109 -13.23 7.88 -2.17
CA SER A 109 -12.38 9.04 -2.43
C SER A 109 -12.92 10.34 -1.86
N GLU A 110 -14.24 10.47 -1.69
CA GLU A 110 -14.87 11.62 -1.02
C GLU A 110 -15.98 11.15 -0.08
N VAL A 111 -16.14 11.86 1.04
CA VAL A 111 -17.24 11.67 1.99
C VAL A 111 -17.70 13.05 2.46
N LYS A 112 -18.98 13.35 2.24
CA LYS A 112 -19.60 14.64 2.57
C LYS A 112 -20.91 14.41 3.32
N SER A 113 -21.20 15.20 4.35
CA SER A 113 -22.56 15.33 4.88
C SER A 113 -23.25 16.51 4.21
N LYS A 114 -24.44 16.86 4.71
CA LYS A 114 -25.12 18.09 4.34
C LYS A 114 -24.34 19.34 4.75
N ASP A 115 -23.59 19.25 5.85
CA ASP A 115 -23.04 20.40 6.57
C ASP A 115 -21.50 20.48 6.50
N GLU A 116 -20.80 19.36 6.26
CA GLU A 116 -19.34 19.33 6.18
C GLU A 116 -18.79 18.34 5.13
N ASP A 117 -17.59 18.65 4.61
CA ASP A 117 -16.79 17.78 3.76
C ASP A 117 -15.66 17.11 4.58
N TYR A 118 -15.77 15.79 4.77
CA TYR A 118 -14.80 14.99 5.51
C TYR A 118 -13.72 14.38 4.62
N SER A 119 -13.73 14.64 3.31
CA SER A 119 -12.80 14.03 2.35
C SER A 119 -11.33 14.35 2.69
N LYS A 120 -11.09 15.52 3.31
CA LYS A 120 -9.77 15.94 3.83
C LYS A 120 -9.26 15.08 5.00
N TYR A 121 -10.12 14.29 5.64
CA TYR A 121 -9.74 13.39 6.74
C TYR A 121 -9.59 11.94 6.31
N LEU A 122 -9.99 11.58 5.08
CA LEU A 122 -9.90 10.21 4.59
C LEU A 122 -8.44 9.73 4.50
N VAL A 123 -8.17 8.53 5.01
CA VAL A 123 -6.83 7.92 5.01
C VAL A 123 -6.78 6.52 4.39
N ASN A 124 -7.90 6.04 3.86
CA ASN A 124 -8.00 4.78 3.17
C ASN A 124 -7.54 4.89 1.71
N GLY A 125 -7.08 3.77 1.15
CA GLY A 125 -6.73 3.66 -0.26
C GLY A 125 -5.72 4.71 -0.72
N LEU A 126 -5.80 5.12 -1.99
CA LEU A 126 -4.89 6.12 -2.57
C LEU A 126 -5.29 7.57 -2.28
N ASN A 127 -6.06 7.84 -1.23
CA ASN A 127 -6.34 9.21 -0.82
C ASN A 127 -5.00 9.94 -0.52
N PRO A 128 -4.82 11.21 -0.90
CA PRO A 128 -3.59 11.96 -0.63
C PRO A 128 -3.17 12.01 0.84
N ASN A 129 -4.11 11.93 1.77
CA ASN A 129 -3.81 11.89 3.21
C ASN A 129 -3.58 10.46 3.74
N GLY A 130 -3.84 9.45 2.90
CA GLY A 130 -3.68 8.03 3.21
C GLY A 130 -2.23 7.59 3.11
N ILE A 131 -1.85 6.62 3.94
CA ILE A 131 -0.48 6.11 3.97
C ILE A 131 -0.13 5.24 2.74
N HIS A 132 -1.13 4.65 2.08
CA HIS A 132 -0.94 3.77 0.93
C HIS A 132 -0.35 4.46 -0.27
N ILE A 133 -0.70 5.71 -0.54
CA ILE A 133 -0.12 6.44 -1.68
C ILE A 133 1.40 6.55 -1.52
N TYR A 134 1.86 6.82 -0.30
CA TYR A 134 3.29 6.93 0.01
C TYR A 134 3.98 5.56 -0.06
N SER A 135 3.40 4.52 0.53
CA SER A 135 4.01 3.18 0.52
C SER A 135 4.06 2.60 -0.89
N CYS A 136 3.00 2.75 -1.69
CA CYS A 136 2.98 2.36 -3.11
C CYS A 136 4.00 3.16 -3.93
N THR A 137 4.16 4.46 -3.67
CA THR A 137 5.16 5.29 -4.37
C THR A 137 6.59 4.85 -4.05
N VAL A 138 6.90 4.61 -2.77
CA VAL A 138 8.21 4.09 -2.34
C VAL A 138 8.48 2.72 -2.97
N LEU A 139 7.47 1.85 -3.03
CA LEU A 139 7.57 0.55 -3.69
C LEU A 139 7.88 0.71 -5.19
N LEU A 140 7.15 1.56 -5.91
CA LEU A 140 7.39 1.80 -7.33
C LEU A 140 8.79 2.35 -7.60
N LEU A 141 9.27 3.30 -6.79
CA LEU A 141 10.64 3.83 -6.91
C LEU A 141 11.68 2.73 -6.65
N SER A 142 11.45 1.89 -5.64
CA SER A 142 12.33 0.76 -5.34
C SER A 142 12.38 -0.25 -6.49
N ILE A 143 11.22 -0.59 -7.07
CA ILE A 143 11.11 -1.48 -8.22
C ILE A 143 11.85 -0.89 -9.42
N ALA A 144 11.67 0.41 -9.70
CA ALA A 144 12.33 1.06 -10.83
C ALA A 144 13.87 1.00 -10.71
N VAL A 145 14.41 1.28 -9.53
CA VAL A 145 15.85 1.16 -9.26
C VAL A 145 16.31 -0.31 -9.40
N SER A 146 15.54 -1.24 -8.85
CA SER A 146 15.82 -2.68 -8.89
C SER A 146 15.84 -3.21 -10.32
N LEU A 147 14.85 -2.86 -11.14
CA LEU A 147 14.78 -3.21 -12.55
C LEU A 147 15.94 -2.61 -13.34
N LYS A 148 16.29 -1.35 -13.10
CA LYS A 148 17.45 -0.71 -13.74
C LYS A 148 18.72 -1.51 -13.45
N ILE A 149 18.96 -1.89 -12.20
CA ILE A 149 20.13 -2.69 -11.80
C ILE A 149 20.11 -4.08 -12.46
N LEU A 150 18.97 -4.76 -12.46
CA LEU A 150 18.85 -6.10 -13.03
C LEU A 150 18.98 -6.09 -14.56
N LEU A 151 18.49 -5.06 -15.25
CA LEU A 151 18.54 -4.99 -16.72
C LEU A 151 19.90 -4.52 -17.25
N LEU A 152 20.76 -3.90 -16.43
CA LEU A 152 22.11 -3.54 -16.84
C LEU A 152 22.93 -4.80 -17.17
N LYS A 153 23.74 -4.70 -18.24
CA LYS A 153 24.60 -5.81 -18.75
C LYS A 153 25.78 -6.14 -17.81
N LYS A 154 26.09 -5.26 -16.84
CA LYS A 154 27.09 -5.59 -15.79
C LYS A 154 26.51 -6.67 -14.88
N GLY A 155 27.34 -7.66 -14.53
CA GLY A 155 26.95 -8.70 -13.59
C GLY A 155 26.39 -8.11 -12.30
N CYS A 156 25.25 -8.63 -11.84
CA CYS A 156 24.65 -8.26 -10.56
C CYS A 156 25.38 -9.05 -9.46
N SER A 157 25.90 -8.38 -8.44
CA SER A 157 26.50 -9.08 -7.30
C SER A 157 25.42 -9.83 -6.51
N GLU A 158 25.81 -10.90 -5.83
CA GLU A 158 24.92 -11.68 -4.97
C GLU A 158 24.22 -10.84 -3.91
N ASN A 159 24.99 -10.01 -3.20
CA ASN A 159 24.46 -9.10 -2.19
C ASN A 159 23.44 -8.13 -2.80
N THR A 160 23.70 -7.61 -4.00
CA THR A 160 22.75 -6.74 -4.71
C THR A 160 21.46 -7.47 -5.06
N PHE A 161 21.55 -8.70 -5.55
CA PHE A 161 20.38 -9.50 -5.92
C PHE A 161 19.48 -9.79 -4.72
N TYR A 162 20.05 -10.24 -3.59
CA TYR A 162 19.25 -10.48 -2.37
C TYR A 162 18.66 -9.21 -1.78
N ASN A 163 19.41 -8.10 -1.78
CA ASN A 163 18.88 -6.82 -1.31
C ASN A 163 17.67 -6.37 -2.14
N ILE A 164 17.69 -6.57 -3.47
CA ILE A 164 16.52 -6.30 -4.31
C ILE A 164 15.32 -7.13 -3.87
N VAL A 165 15.48 -8.44 -3.71
CA VAL A 165 14.37 -9.33 -3.32
C VAL A 165 13.85 -8.98 -1.92
N CYS A 166 14.73 -8.89 -0.93
CA CYS A 166 14.36 -8.64 0.46
C CYS A 166 13.75 -7.26 0.66
N PHE A 167 14.33 -6.21 0.07
CA PHE A 167 13.84 -4.85 0.26
C PHE A 167 12.48 -4.64 -0.41
N ASN A 168 12.30 -5.07 -1.67
CA ASN A 168 10.99 -4.98 -2.32
C ASN A 168 9.94 -5.84 -1.59
N GLY A 169 10.32 -7.04 -1.14
CA GLY A 169 9.44 -7.90 -0.34
C GLY A 169 9.03 -7.26 0.99
N PHE A 170 9.95 -6.59 1.68
CA PHE A 170 9.68 -5.86 2.90
C PHE A 170 8.72 -4.69 2.67
N ILE A 171 8.96 -3.86 1.65
CA ILE A 171 8.07 -2.74 1.33
C ILE A 171 6.69 -3.24 0.90
N LEU A 172 6.61 -4.33 0.14
CA LEU A 172 5.34 -4.97 -0.21
C LEU A 172 4.58 -5.45 1.04
N PHE A 173 5.28 -6.09 1.97
CA PHE A 173 4.70 -6.49 3.25
C PHE A 173 4.14 -5.29 4.02
N VAL A 174 4.89 -4.18 4.08
CA VAL A 174 4.42 -2.92 4.70
C VAL A 174 3.17 -2.39 3.99
N CYS A 175 3.12 -2.42 2.65
CA CYS A 175 1.93 -1.98 1.90
C CYS A 175 0.69 -2.81 2.26
N LEU A 176 0.82 -4.14 2.29
CA LEU A 176 -0.27 -5.05 2.65
C LEU A 176 -0.72 -4.85 4.10
N TYR A 177 0.24 -4.68 5.02
CA TYR A 177 -0.06 -4.42 6.42
C TYR A 177 -0.84 -3.11 6.60
N MET A 178 -0.47 -2.05 5.89
CA MET A 178 -1.24 -0.80 5.94
C MET A 178 -2.63 -0.96 5.33
N ALA A 179 -2.81 -1.79 4.30
CA ALA A 179 -4.13 -2.10 3.70
C ALA A 179 -5.04 -2.91 4.60
N TYR A 180 -4.46 -3.63 5.54
CA TYR A 180 -5.24 -4.29 6.58
C TYR A 180 -5.67 -3.31 7.69
N LEU A 181 -4.86 -2.30 8.00
CA LEU A 181 -5.14 -1.37 9.11
C LEU A 181 -6.15 -0.26 8.77
N PHE A 182 -6.21 0.17 7.52
CA PHE A 182 -6.99 1.33 7.05
C PHE A 182 -7.78 1.01 5.79
#